data_AF-A0A2R3Z3D1-F1
#
_entry.id   AF-A0A2R3Z3D1-F1
#
_cell.length_a   1.000
_cell.length_b   1.000
_cell.length_c   1.000
_cell.angle_alpha   90.00
_cell.angle_beta   90.00
_cell.angle_gamma   90.00
#
_symmetry.space_group_name_H-M   'P 1'
#
loop_
_entity.id
_entity.type
_entity.pdbx_description
1 polymer ?
#
loop_
_entity_poly.entity_id
_entity_poly.type
_entity_poly.pdbx_seq_one_letter_code
_entity_poly.pdbx_strand_id
1 'polypeptide(L)'
;MTNITEKFDHLYKVISSSNFLKKQSLGGEIPFFISTYEAEDENEVKIAIRLLQNKLNSQGIKVLELNLYNISCEILEAKGGIERMFRVEQRKSKDKFLRALQSSLNIHQVLMPKIKEMIDESEAKVYFLTGIGACYPFIRSHNVLNNLQNVARDCPTVAFFPGEYNGHSLNLFGLLKDDNYYRAFNINTIKA
;
A
#
# COMPACT_ATOMS: atom_id res chain seq x y z
N MET A 1 12.32 19.82 1.75
CA MET A 1 12.84 18.45 1.86
C MET A 1 12.45 17.92 3.22
N THR A 2 11.52 16.97 3.25
CA THR A 2 11.19 16.24 4.48
C THR A 2 12.37 15.35 4.82
N ASN A 3 12.91 15.45 6.03
CA ASN A 3 13.99 14.56 6.45
C ASN A 3 13.41 13.13 6.60
N ILE A 4 13.72 12.25 5.66
CA ILE A 4 13.22 10.86 5.63
C ILE A 4 13.58 10.14 6.94
N THR A 5 14.78 10.37 7.48
CA THR A 5 15.22 9.76 8.75
C THR A 5 14.30 10.15 9.89
N GLU A 6 14.07 11.46 10.10
CA GLU A 6 13.17 11.94 11.16
C GLU A 6 11.74 11.44 10.99
N LYS A 7 11.26 11.40 9.75
CA LYS A 7 9.95 10.86 9.42
C LYS A 7 9.85 9.39 9.83
N PHE A 8 10.80 8.56 9.44
CA PHE A 8 10.76 7.12 9.76
C PHE A 8 11.01 6.82 11.24
N ASP A 9 11.76 7.67 11.95
CA ASP A 9 11.85 7.63 13.41
C ASP A 9 10.51 7.94 14.08
N HIS A 10 9.78 8.92 13.57
CA HIS A 10 8.42 9.21 14.03
C HIS A 10 7.46 8.04 13.75
N LEU A 11 7.46 7.51 12.52
CA LEU A 11 6.64 6.35 12.16
C LEU A 11 6.91 5.16 13.07
N TYR A 12 8.19 4.90 13.38
CA TYR A 12 8.56 3.85 14.32
C TYR A 12 7.94 4.07 15.70
N LYS A 13 8.05 5.28 16.27
CA LYS A 13 7.46 5.61 17.59
C LYS A 13 5.95 5.43 17.59
N VAL A 14 5.25 5.90 16.55
CA VAL A 14 3.79 5.78 16.43
C VAL A 14 3.38 4.32 16.27
N ILE A 15 3.97 3.59 15.32
CA ILE A 15 3.57 2.22 14.98
C ILE A 15 3.90 1.23 16.11
N SER A 16 4.98 1.47 16.86
CA SER A 16 5.32 0.65 18.04
C SER A 16 4.49 0.95 19.28
N SER A 17 3.72 2.04 19.29
CA SER A 17 2.89 2.42 20.43
C SER A 17 1.72 1.45 20.63
N SER A 18 1.38 1.17 21.90
CA SER A 18 0.24 0.31 22.22
C SER A 18 -1.09 0.91 21.75
N ASN A 19 -1.21 2.24 21.76
CA ASN A 19 -2.40 2.96 21.31
C ASN A 19 -2.68 2.70 19.82
N PHE A 20 -1.63 2.75 19.00
CA PHE A 20 -1.71 2.47 17.57
C PHE A 20 -2.09 1.01 17.31
N LEU A 21 -1.34 0.07 17.90
CA LEU A 21 -1.56 -1.37 17.69
C LEU A 21 -2.94 -1.85 18.17
N LYS A 22 -3.45 -1.26 19.27
CA LYS A 22 -4.78 -1.59 19.82
C LYS A 22 -5.92 -0.77 19.20
N LYS A 23 -5.64 0.11 18.25
CA LYS A 23 -6.66 0.92 17.54
C LYS A 23 -7.50 1.81 18.47
N GLN A 24 -6.96 2.19 19.63
CA GLN A 24 -7.73 2.79 20.73
C GLN A 24 -8.22 4.21 20.44
N SER A 25 -7.54 4.94 19.55
CA SER A 25 -7.86 6.34 19.25
C SER A 25 -8.90 6.53 18.14
N LEU A 26 -9.43 5.45 17.58
CA LEU A 26 -10.23 5.49 16.35
C LEU A 26 -11.75 5.41 16.57
N GLY A 27 -12.22 5.21 17.81
CA GLY A 27 -13.65 5.21 18.10
C GLY A 27 -14.48 4.16 17.33
N GLY A 28 -13.84 3.10 16.82
CA GLY A 28 -14.48 2.09 15.97
C GLY A 28 -14.28 2.29 14.45
N GLU A 29 -13.58 3.36 14.03
CA GLU A 29 -13.21 3.59 12.64
C GLU A 29 -12.12 2.64 12.15
N ILE A 30 -12.04 2.47 10.82
CA ILE A 30 -11.07 1.60 10.17
C ILE A 30 -9.66 2.16 10.41
N PRO A 31 -8.70 1.37 10.92
CA PRO A 31 -7.36 1.83 11.31
C PRO A 31 -6.45 2.02 10.09
N PHE A 32 -6.84 2.91 9.19
CA PHE A 32 -6.15 3.16 7.94
C PHE A 32 -5.36 4.46 7.99
N PHE A 33 -4.07 4.38 7.72
CA PHE A 33 -3.13 5.48 7.87
C PHE A 33 -2.37 5.69 6.57
N ILE A 34 -2.13 6.95 6.20
CA ILE A 34 -1.35 7.31 5.00
C ILE A 34 -0.09 8.05 5.43
N SER A 35 1.04 7.58 4.91
CA SER A 35 2.35 8.20 5.00
C SER A 35 2.77 8.67 3.60
N THR A 36 2.59 9.96 3.32
CA THR A 36 2.91 10.58 2.03
C THR A 36 4.38 10.97 1.90
N TYR A 37 4.97 10.85 0.73
CA TYR A 37 6.34 11.28 0.43
C TYR A 37 6.45 11.77 -1.02
N GLU A 38 7.51 12.54 -1.32
CA GLU A 38 7.76 13.00 -2.69
C GLU A 38 8.13 11.82 -3.59
N ALA A 39 7.57 11.76 -4.80
CA ALA A 39 7.80 10.61 -5.69
C ALA A 39 9.28 10.41 -6.06
N GLU A 40 10.06 11.49 -6.07
CA GLU A 40 11.51 11.47 -6.31
C GLU A 40 12.27 10.68 -5.23
N ASP A 41 11.71 10.60 -4.01
CA ASP A 41 12.32 9.91 -2.87
C ASP A 41 12.03 8.40 -2.85
N GLU A 42 11.34 7.83 -3.84
CA GLU A 42 10.86 6.43 -3.85
C GLU A 42 11.95 5.41 -3.47
N ASN A 43 13.15 5.56 -4.01
CA ASN A 43 14.26 4.64 -3.74
C ASN A 43 14.70 4.70 -2.27
N GLU A 44 14.82 5.90 -1.71
CA GLU A 44 15.22 6.11 -0.32
C GLU A 44 14.13 5.65 0.64
N VAL A 45 12.87 5.97 0.33
CA VAL A 45 11.69 5.54 1.08
C VAL A 45 11.56 4.02 1.09
N LYS A 46 11.79 3.35 -0.04
CA LYS A 46 11.79 1.87 -0.11
C LYS A 46 12.82 1.24 0.83
N ILE A 47 14.01 1.84 0.94
CA ILE A 47 15.04 1.40 1.89
C ILE A 47 14.55 1.65 3.33
N ALA A 48 14.03 2.84 3.61
CA ALA A 48 13.56 3.22 4.93
C ALA A 48 12.38 2.36 5.42
N ILE A 49 11.45 1.98 4.54
CA ILE A 49 10.35 1.04 4.84
C ILE A 49 10.91 -0.32 5.28
N ARG A 50 11.90 -0.86 4.57
CA ARG A 50 12.53 -2.15 4.94
C ARG A 50 13.23 -2.07 6.30
N LEU A 51 13.95 -0.97 6.56
CA LEU A 51 14.60 -0.75 7.85
C LEU A 51 13.57 -0.66 8.99
N LEU A 52 12.48 0.09 8.78
CA LEU A 52 11.37 0.20 9.73
C LEU A 52 10.72 -1.17 9.99
N GLN A 53 10.45 -1.93 8.93
CA GLN A 53 9.89 -3.28 9.03
C GLN A 53 10.78 -4.19 9.88
N ASN A 54 12.09 -4.21 9.60
CA ASN A 54 13.06 -5.01 10.35
C ASN A 54 13.11 -4.60 11.84
N LYS A 55 13.08 -3.29 12.11
CA LYS A 55 13.11 -2.74 13.48
C LYS A 55 11.83 -3.08 14.27
N LEU A 56 10.66 -3.08 13.62
CA LEU A 56 9.40 -3.50 14.24
C LEU A 56 9.39 -5.01 14.51
N ASN A 57 9.81 -5.81 13.53
CA ASN A 57 9.89 -7.26 13.66
C ASN A 57 10.82 -7.70 14.81
N SER A 58 11.97 -7.03 14.98
CA SER A 58 12.90 -7.34 16.08
C SER A 58 12.33 -7.05 17.48
N GLN A 59 11.29 -6.22 17.56
CA GLN A 59 10.52 -5.98 18.78
C GLN A 59 9.27 -6.87 18.92
N GLY A 60 9.11 -7.88 18.06
CA GLY A 60 7.95 -8.77 18.08
C GLY A 60 6.67 -8.14 17.52
N ILE A 61 6.79 -7.04 16.78
CA ILE A 61 5.70 -6.42 16.02
C ILE A 61 5.79 -6.94 14.59
N LYS A 62 5.14 -8.09 14.33
CA LYS A 62 5.13 -8.72 13.00
C LYS A 62 4.47 -7.80 11.98
N VAL A 63 5.18 -7.47 10.91
CA VAL A 63 4.67 -6.64 9.80
C VAL A 63 4.45 -7.51 8.58
N LEU A 64 3.24 -7.44 8.00
CA LEU A 64 2.97 -7.98 6.67
C LEU A 64 3.03 -6.85 5.63
N GLU A 65 3.97 -6.94 4.69
CA GLU A 65 4.06 -6.02 3.55
C GLU A 65 3.16 -6.53 2.41
N LEU A 66 2.14 -5.74 2.08
CA LEU A 66 1.27 -5.90 0.93
C LEU A 66 1.82 -5.03 -0.22
N ASN A 67 2.89 -5.49 -0.86
CA ASN A 67 3.48 -4.77 -1.99
C ASN A 67 2.68 -5.03 -3.28
N LEU A 68 1.96 -4.02 -3.77
CA LEU A 68 1.03 -4.18 -4.90
C LEU A 68 1.71 -4.63 -6.20
N TYR A 69 2.94 -4.20 -6.44
CA TYR A 69 3.68 -4.60 -7.63
C TYR A 69 4.07 -6.08 -7.54
N ASN A 70 4.64 -6.51 -6.41
CA ASN A 70 5.03 -7.91 -6.21
C ASN A 70 3.81 -8.84 -6.27
N ILE A 71 2.72 -8.48 -5.59
CA ILE A 71 1.46 -9.25 -5.64
C ILE A 71 0.94 -9.34 -7.07
N SER A 72 1.03 -8.25 -7.85
CA SER A 72 0.65 -8.28 -9.27
C SER A 72 1.51 -9.26 -10.06
N CYS A 73 2.83 -9.26 -9.87
CA CYS A 73 3.73 -10.21 -10.51
C CYS A 73 3.37 -11.66 -10.13
N GLU A 74 3.15 -11.95 -8.84
CA GLU A 74 2.76 -13.28 -8.37
C GLU A 74 1.45 -13.75 -9.00
N ILE A 75 0.44 -12.87 -9.09
CA ILE A 75 -0.85 -13.18 -9.73
C ILE A 75 -0.65 -13.49 -11.22
N LEU A 76 0.15 -12.68 -11.92
CA LEU A 76 0.40 -12.89 -13.35
C LEU A 76 1.16 -14.18 -13.60
N GLU A 77 2.13 -14.50 -12.75
CA GLU A 77 2.89 -15.74 -12.81
C GLU A 77 1.99 -16.96 -12.62
N ALA A 78 1.14 -16.94 -11.59
CA ALA A 78 0.17 -18.01 -11.33
C ALA A 78 -0.86 -18.20 -12.46
N LYS A 79 -1.13 -17.15 -13.26
CA LYS A 79 -2.09 -17.16 -14.38
C LYS A 79 -1.47 -17.49 -15.74
N GLY A 80 -0.42 -18.32 -15.73
CA GLY A 80 0.22 -18.85 -16.93
C GLY A 80 1.50 -18.14 -17.34
N GLY A 81 2.23 -17.61 -16.35
CA GLY A 81 3.54 -16.99 -16.50
C GLY A 81 3.49 -15.53 -16.93
N ILE A 82 4.37 -14.71 -16.37
CA ILE A 82 4.56 -13.31 -16.78
C ILE A 82 4.93 -13.20 -18.27
N GLU A 83 5.54 -14.23 -18.86
CA GLU A 83 5.90 -14.31 -20.27
C GLU A 83 4.68 -14.22 -21.19
N ARG A 84 3.51 -14.65 -20.72
CA ARG A 84 2.26 -14.46 -21.46
C ARG A 84 1.99 -12.97 -21.68
N MET A 85 2.23 -12.15 -20.66
CA MET A 85 2.03 -10.70 -20.77
C MET A 85 3.03 -10.07 -21.73
N PHE A 86 4.30 -10.51 -21.77
CA PHE A 86 5.28 -10.05 -22.76
C PHE A 86 4.82 -10.35 -24.20
N ARG A 87 4.25 -11.53 -24.45
CA ARG A 87 3.69 -11.88 -25.76
C ARG A 87 2.47 -11.03 -26.13
N VAL A 88 1.64 -10.67 -25.14
CA VAL A 88 0.49 -9.78 -25.37
C VAL A 88 0.97 -8.37 -25.69
N GLU A 89 1.94 -7.85 -24.95
CA GLU A 89 2.55 -6.53 -25.16
C GLU A 89 3.10 -6.40 -26.59
N GLN A 90 3.87 -7.38 -27.06
CA GLN A 90 4.44 -7.37 -28.42
C GLN A 90 3.39 -7.37 -29.54
N ARG A 91 2.19 -7.90 -29.28
CA ARG A 91 1.14 -8.12 -30.29
C ARG A 91 0.00 -7.11 -30.24
N LYS A 92 -0.08 -6.28 -29.21
CA LYS A 92 -1.23 -5.42 -28.95
C LYS A 92 -0.79 -3.96 -28.79
N SER A 93 -1.70 -3.04 -29.09
CA SER A 93 -1.46 -1.62 -28.76
C SER A 93 -1.38 -1.43 -27.24
N LYS A 94 -0.74 -0.33 -26.82
CA LYS A 94 -0.59 0.05 -25.41
C LYS A 94 -1.90 -0.03 -24.63
N ASP A 95 -3.01 0.51 -25.18
CA ASP A 95 -4.32 0.49 -24.51
C ASP A 95 -4.89 -0.93 -24.39
N LYS A 96 -4.68 -1.78 -25.40
CA LYS A 96 -5.12 -3.17 -25.37
C LYS A 96 -4.30 -3.98 -24.36
N PHE A 97 -3.01 -3.71 -24.25
CA PHE A 97 -2.14 -4.32 -23.24
C PHE A 97 -2.53 -3.89 -21.82
N LEU A 98 -2.74 -2.59 -21.60
CA LEU A 98 -3.22 -2.05 -20.33
C LEU A 98 -4.54 -2.71 -19.89
N ARG A 99 -5.51 -2.83 -20.79
CA ARG A 99 -6.78 -3.53 -20.51
C ARG A 99 -6.56 -5.02 -20.17
N ALA A 100 -5.62 -5.68 -20.84
CA ALA A 100 -5.28 -7.07 -20.55
C ALA A 100 -4.68 -7.24 -19.14
N LEU A 101 -3.79 -6.33 -18.73
CA LEU A 101 -3.25 -6.28 -17.36
C LEU A 101 -4.36 -6.04 -16.34
N GLN A 102 -5.18 -5.00 -16.55
CA GLN A 102 -6.30 -4.66 -15.66
C GLN A 102 -7.32 -5.80 -15.52
N SER A 103 -7.59 -6.53 -16.61
CA SER A 103 -8.46 -7.70 -16.59
C SER A 103 -7.83 -8.86 -15.82
N SER A 104 -6.53 -9.11 -16.01
CA SER A 104 -5.81 -10.19 -15.32
C SER A 104 -5.68 -9.93 -13.82
N LEU A 105 -5.57 -8.65 -13.44
CA LEU A 105 -5.43 -8.12 -12.08
C LEU A 105 -6.74 -7.53 -11.54
N ASN A 106 -7.90 -8.01 -12.02
CA ASN A 106 -9.20 -7.46 -11.62
C ASN A 106 -9.29 -7.34 -10.09
N ILE A 107 -9.64 -6.14 -9.62
CA ILE A 107 -9.51 -5.83 -8.19
C ILE A 107 -10.38 -6.73 -7.31
N HIS A 108 -11.63 -6.93 -7.68
CA HIS A 108 -12.59 -7.69 -6.86
C HIS A 108 -12.42 -9.21 -7.00
N GLN A 109 -12.10 -9.68 -8.20
CA GLN A 109 -12.04 -11.11 -8.51
C GLN A 109 -10.66 -11.73 -8.26
N VAL A 110 -9.60 -10.91 -8.16
CA VAL A 110 -8.23 -11.41 -8.18
C VAL A 110 -7.37 -10.74 -7.10
N LEU A 111 -7.20 -9.41 -7.16
CA LEU A 111 -6.26 -8.71 -6.28
C LEU A 111 -6.72 -8.75 -4.81
N MET A 112 -7.98 -8.41 -4.54
CA MET A 112 -8.53 -8.41 -3.17
C MET A 112 -8.62 -9.82 -2.57
N PRO A 113 -9.07 -10.86 -3.29
CA PRO A 113 -8.98 -12.23 -2.79
C PRO A 113 -7.56 -12.66 -2.42
N LYS A 114 -6.56 -12.35 -3.26
CA LYS A 114 -5.15 -12.70 -2.95
C LYS A 114 -4.64 -11.94 -1.72
N ILE A 115 -4.95 -10.66 -1.59
CA ILE A 115 -4.59 -9.87 -0.40
C ILE A 115 -5.30 -10.42 0.84
N LYS A 116 -6.56 -10.83 0.74
CA LYS A 116 -7.30 -11.44 1.83
C LYS A 116 -6.63 -12.74 2.30
N GLU A 117 -6.29 -13.62 1.36
CA GLU A 117 -5.54 -14.86 1.64
C GLU A 117 -4.25 -14.57 2.41
N MET A 118 -3.44 -13.62 1.93
CA MET A 118 -2.20 -13.22 2.62
C MET A 118 -2.44 -12.65 4.03
N ILE A 119 -3.55 -11.96 4.25
CA ILE A 119 -3.95 -11.44 5.56
C ILE A 119 -4.40 -12.57 6.48
N ASP A 120 -5.27 -13.46 5.99
CA ASP A 120 -5.83 -14.58 6.75
C ASP A 120 -4.73 -15.58 7.20
N GLU A 121 -3.69 -15.77 6.39
CA GLU A 121 -2.54 -16.65 6.68
C GLU A 121 -1.48 -15.99 7.58
N SER A 122 -1.64 -14.71 7.91
CA SER A 122 -0.63 -13.92 8.59
C SER A 122 -0.98 -13.63 10.06
N GLU A 123 0.02 -13.76 10.92
CA GLU A 123 -0.05 -13.32 12.32
C GLU A 123 0.45 -11.86 12.49
N ALA A 124 0.36 -11.05 11.43
CA ALA A 124 0.81 -9.67 11.47
C ALA A 124 0.02 -8.83 12.48
N LYS A 125 0.70 -7.85 13.07
CA LYS A 125 0.12 -6.83 13.96
C LYS A 125 -0.07 -5.49 13.26
N VAL A 126 0.50 -5.33 12.07
CA VAL A 126 0.39 -4.14 11.22
C VAL A 126 0.59 -4.54 9.76
N TYR A 127 -0.18 -3.91 8.87
CA TYR A 127 -0.04 -4.07 7.42
C TYR A 127 0.66 -2.87 6.82
N PHE A 128 1.65 -3.09 5.98
CA PHE A 128 2.28 -2.05 5.17
C PHE A 128 1.78 -2.19 3.73
N LEU A 129 1.17 -1.15 3.19
CA LEU A 129 0.79 -1.10 1.77
C LEU A 129 1.85 -0.30 1.01
N THR A 130 2.53 -0.95 0.08
CA THR A 130 3.66 -0.40 -0.70
C THR A 130 3.49 -0.69 -2.19
N GLY A 131 4.37 -0.13 -3.03
CA GLY A 131 4.36 -0.40 -4.48
C GLY A 131 3.21 0.28 -5.25
N ILE A 132 2.52 1.25 -4.64
CA ILE A 132 1.42 2.00 -5.26
C ILE A 132 1.90 2.72 -6.53
N GLY A 133 3.03 3.41 -6.48
CA GLY A 133 3.58 4.09 -7.67
C GLY A 133 3.98 3.11 -8.78
N ALA A 134 4.59 1.98 -8.41
CA ALA A 134 5.08 0.97 -9.36
C ALA A 134 3.98 0.25 -10.15
N CYS A 135 2.73 0.27 -9.66
CA CYS A 135 1.60 -0.38 -10.33
C CYS A 135 0.72 0.59 -11.14
N TYR A 136 1.02 1.88 -11.15
CA TYR A 136 0.34 2.83 -12.01
C TYR A 136 0.77 2.63 -13.48
N PRO A 137 -0.13 2.67 -14.48
CA PRO A 137 -1.57 2.95 -14.41
C PRO A 137 -2.47 1.70 -14.39
N PHE A 138 -1.90 0.49 -14.31
CA PHE A 138 -2.68 -0.74 -14.42
C PHE A 138 -3.42 -1.10 -13.12
N ILE A 139 -3.02 -0.54 -11.99
CA ILE A 139 -3.79 -0.49 -10.75
C ILE A 139 -3.94 0.98 -10.33
N ARG A 140 -5.16 1.35 -9.90
CA ARG A 140 -5.48 2.69 -9.39
C ARG A 140 -5.51 2.68 -7.87
N SER A 141 -4.80 3.63 -7.26
CA SER A 141 -4.57 3.67 -5.82
C SER A 141 -5.88 3.79 -5.02
N HIS A 142 -6.77 4.70 -5.42
CA HIS A 142 -8.07 4.91 -4.77
C HIS A 142 -8.93 3.63 -4.75
N ASN A 143 -8.90 2.84 -5.82
CA ASN A 143 -9.67 1.59 -5.90
C ASN A 143 -9.12 0.55 -4.91
N VAL A 144 -7.80 0.41 -4.80
CA VAL A 144 -7.18 -0.49 -3.82
C VAL A 144 -7.54 -0.06 -2.41
N LEU A 145 -7.35 1.22 -2.09
CA LEU A 145 -7.58 1.76 -0.75
C LEU A 145 -9.04 1.60 -0.29
N ASN A 146 -10.00 1.89 -1.16
CA ASN A 146 -11.43 1.71 -0.88
C ASN A 146 -11.81 0.26 -0.59
N ASN A 147 -11.20 -0.71 -1.27
CA ASN A 147 -11.51 -2.12 -1.08
C ASN A 147 -10.75 -2.74 0.09
N LEU A 148 -9.50 -2.30 0.33
CA LEU A 148 -8.65 -2.85 1.38
C LEU A 148 -9.24 -2.65 2.77
N GLN A 149 -10.00 -1.58 2.99
CA GLN A 149 -10.78 -1.34 4.22
C GLN A 149 -11.73 -2.48 4.61
N ASN A 150 -12.25 -3.22 3.62
CA ASN A 150 -13.15 -4.35 3.88
C ASN A 150 -12.41 -5.63 4.24
N VAL A 151 -11.12 -5.70 3.91
CA VAL A 151 -10.29 -6.89 4.03
C VAL A 151 -9.34 -6.76 5.23
N ALA A 152 -8.65 -5.61 5.36
CA ALA A 152 -7.64 -5.35 6.38
C ALA A 152 -8.25 -4.71 7.64
N ARG A 153 -9.08 -5.47 8.36
CA ARG A 153 -9.79 -4.97 9.57
C ARG A 153 -9.11 -5.34 10.89
N ASP A 154 -8.33 -6.42 10.88
CA ASP A 154 -7.78 -7.01 12.09
C ASP A 154 -6.69 -6.13 12.71
N CYS A 155 -5.85 -5.53 11.87
CA CYS A 155 -4.72 -4.70 12.28
C CYS A 155 -4.70 -3.34 11.58
N PRO A 156 -4.00 -2.34 12.17
CA PRO A 156 -3.70 -1.09 11.49
C PRO A 156 -3.01 -1.28 10.13
N THR A 157 -3.41 -0.49 9.14
CA THR A 157 -2.76 -0.43 7.84
C THR A 157 -2.05 0.91 7.66
N VAL A 158 -0.77 0.89 7.27
CA VAL A 158 0.00 2.06 6.88
C VAL A 158 0.28 1.99 5.38
N ALA A 159 -0.34 2.88 4.62
CA ALA A 159 -0.06 3.05 3.20
C ALA A 159 1.05 4.07 2.97
N PHE A 160 2.10 3.64 2.29
CA PHE A 160 3.18 4.51 1.83
C PHE A 160 2.83 5.03 0.45
N PHE A 161 2.51 6.32 0.36
CA PHE A 161 1.93 6.93 -0.84
C PHE A 161 2.89 7.94 -1.49
N PRO A 162 3.35 7.72 -2.73
CA PRO A 162 4.22 8.65 -3.44
C PRO A 162 3.40 9.81 -4.03
N GLY A 163 3.28 10.90 -3.29
CA GLY A 163 2.45 12.05 -3.63
C GLY A 163 1.82 12.68 -2.40
N GLU A 164 0.66 13.30 -2.56
CA GLU A 164 0.04 14.13 -1.52
C GLU A 164 -1.28 13.55 -1.01
N TYR A 165 -1.57 13.84 0.26
CA TYR A 165 -2.83 13.53 0.94
C TYR A 165 -3.21 14.67 1.88
N ASN A 166 -4.36 15.28 1.63
CA ASN A 166 -4.86 16.42 2.40
C ASN A 166 -6.03 16.05 3.34
N GLY A 167 -6.20 14.75 3.64
CA GLY A 167 -7.34 14.24 4.40
C GLY A 167 -8.61 14.01 3.57
N HIS A 168 -8.66 14.51 2.34
CA HIS A 168 -9.87 14.52 1.51
C HIS A 168 -9.62 13.90 0.13
N SER A 169 -8.42 14.06 -0.44
CA SER A 169 -8.06 13.59 -1.78
C SER A 169 -6.62 13.10 -1.80
N LEU A 170 -6.35 12.14 -2.69
CA LEU A 170 -5.01 11.65 -2.99
C LEU A 170 -4.53 12.22 -4.32
N ASN A 171 -3.27 12.64 -4.37
CA ASN A 171 -2.63 13.16 -5.57
C ASN A 171 -1.36 12.36 -5.87
N LEU A 172 -1.47 11.32 -6.71
CA LEU A 172 -0.36 10.43 -7.02
C LEU A 172 0.71 11.20 -7.82
N PHE A 173 1.96 11.10 -7.37
CA PHE A 173 3.12 11.81 -7.91
C PHE A 173 3.01 13.35 -7.88
N GLY A 174 2.05 13.91 -7.16
CA GLY A 174 1.76 15.35 -7.20
C GLY A 174 1.09 15.83 -8.51
N LEU A 175 0.84 14.93 -9.45
CA LEU A 175 0.37 15.24 -10.81
C LEU A 175 -1.02 14.68 -11.12
N LEU A 176 -1.42 13.62 -10.42
CA LEU A 176 -2.59 12.82 -10.73
C LEU A 176 -3.58 12.90 -9.58
N LYS A 177 -4.48 13.87 -9.67
CA LYS A 177 -5.60 13.99 -8.73
C LYS A 177 -6.51 12.76 -8.90
N ASP A 178 -6.51 11.90 -7.89
CA ASP A 178 -7.43 10.77 -7.75
C ASP A 178 -8.75 11.25 -7.13
N ASP A 179 -9.74 10.36 -7.08
CA ASP A 179 -11.03 10.61 -6.43
C ASP A 179 -10.89 10.87 -4.91
N ASN A 180 -11.94 11.44 -4.32
CA ASN A 180 -11.96 11.75 -2.89
C ASN A 180 -11.78 10.49 -2.03
N TYR A 181 -10.96 10.59 -0.97
CA TYR A 181 -10.66 9.53 -0.03
C TYR A 181 -10.62 10.07 1.42
N TYR A 182 -11.76 10.00 2.11
CA TYR A 182 -11.96 10.56 3.46
C TYR A 182 -11.67 9.57 4.60
N ARG A 183 -11.34 8.32 4.29
CA ARG A 183 -11.38 7.21 5.24
C ARG A 183 -10.01 6.82 5.78
N ALA A 184 -9.07 7.75 5.82
CA ALA A 184 -7.77 7.50 6.40
C ALA A 184 -7.23 8.71 7.15
N PHE A 185 -6.30 8.40 8.05
CA PHE A 185 -5.61 9.38 8.87
C PHE A 185 -4.24 9.67 8.29
N ASN A 186 -3.82 10.94 8.28
CA ASN A 186 -2.44 11.26 8.02
C ASN A 186 -1.60 10.82 9.22
N ILE A 187 -0.73 9.82 9.04
CA ILE A 187 0.01 9.25 10.17
C ILE A 187 0.98 10.26 10.79
N ASN A 188 1.46 11.23 10.00
CA ASN A 188 2.42 12.23 10.46
C ASN A 188 1.81 13.21 11.47
N THR A 189 0.49 13.25 11.63
CA THR A 189 -0.19 14.10 12.61
C THR A 189 -0.47 13.39 13.93
N ILE A 190 -0.18 12.09 14.01
CA ILE A 190 -0.47 11.24 15.17
C ILE A 190 0.66 11.38 16.18
N LYS A 191 0.33 11.65 17.44
CA LYS A 191 1.32 11.66 18.52
C LYS A 191 1.56 10.24 19.03
N ALA A 192 2.83 9.87 19.17
CA ALA A 192 3.26 8.61 19.77
C ALA A 192 2.98 8.58 21.28
#